data_AF-A0A2D8Z759-F1
#
_entry.id   AF-A0A2D8Z759-F1
#
_cell.length_a   1.000
_cell.length_b   1.000
_cell.length_c   1.000
_cell.angle_alpha   90.00
_cell.angle_beta   90.00
_cell.angle_gamma   90.00
#
_symmetry.space_group_name_H-M   'P 1'
#
loop_
_entity.id
_entity.type
_entity.pdbx_description
1 polymer ?
#
loop_
_entity_poly.entity_id
_entity_poly.type
_entity_poly.pdbx_seq_one_letter_code
_entity_poly.pdbx_strand_id
1 'polypeptide(L)'
;KASSQLIFWKAQKFNHERHQKLKERLTIEDLFNQTLTNYETANTKQTNLTKTREQKEKELQDVRVLISENQKKLQIAINESARLKARIEIDKTILENRKSILKTIESTIKSVADEIKKEYESDINEETNKIKELTKRISSNTESLETQVPDVKSRLAESLKLQQEIETQLKPIIDSENKHLIVLKELKAVHSQSEQKLKSFDTNMMKMREEFLNMLPKS
;
A
#
# COMPACT_ATOMS: atom_id res chain seq x y z
N LYS A 1 -54.79 6.82 -65.37
CA LYS A 1 -55.29 7.51 -64.14
C LYS A 1 -55.20 6.62 -62.89
N ALA A 2 -55.54 5.32 -62.94
CA ALA A 2 -55.44 4.43 -61.77
C ALA A 2 -53.99 4.12 -61.32
N SER A 3 -53.01 3.99 -62.23
CA SER A 3 -51.61 3.69 -61.84
C SER A 3 -50.90 4.87 -61.16
N SER A 4 -51.21 6.12 -61.54
CA SER A 4 -50.63 7.31 -60.94
C SER A 4 -51.13 7.56 -59.52
N GLN A 5 -52.40 7.22 -59.24
CA GLN A 5 -52.94 7.24 -57.86
C GLN A 5 -52.31 6.16 -56.99
N LEU A 6 -52.07 4.97 -57.54
CA LEU A 6 -51.38 3.89 -56.81
C LEU A 6 -49.94 4.27 -56.44
N ILE A 7 -49.20 4.90 -57.36
CA ILE A 7 -47.84 5.40 -57.11
C ILE A 7 -47.86 6.49 -56.02
N PHE A 8 -48.82 7.41 -56.07
CA PHE A 8 -48.98 8.46 -55.05
C PHE A 8 -49.17 7.85 -53.65
N TRP A 9 -50.09 6.90 -53.49
CA TRP A 9 -50.32 6.27 -52.19
C TRP A 9 -49.14 5.43 -51.70
N LYS A 10 -48.42 4.76 -52.59
CA LYS A 10 -47.16 4.06 -52.26
C LYS A 10 -46.08 5.03 -51.75
N ALA A 11 -45.95 6.21 -52.37
CA ALA A 11 -45.02 7.25 -51.93
C ALA A 11 -45.41 7.83 -50.56
N GLN A 12 -46.71 8.05 -50.31
CA GLN A 12 -47.19 8.50 -49.00
C GLN A 12 -46.91 7.46 -47.90
N LYS A 13 -47.17 6.18 -48.18
CA LYS A 13 -46.86 5.07 -47.26
C LYS A 13 -45.37 4.99 -46.94
N PHE A 14 -44.51 5.05 -47.96
CA PHE A 14 -43.05 5.07 -47.78
C PHE A 14 -42.60 6.26 -46.92
N ASN A 15 -43.10 7.47 -47.18
CA ASN A 15 -42.74 8.65 -46.38
C ASN A 15 -43.20 8.53 -44.92
N HIS A 16 -44.37 7.95 -44.69
CA HIS A 16 -44.87 7.69 -43.34
C HIS A 16 -43.98 6.69 -42.58
N GLU A 17 -43.68 5.54 -43.20
CA GLU A 17 -42.80 4.51 -42.61
C GLU A 17 -41.37 5.05 -42.39
N ARG A 18 -40.84 5.80 -43.35
CA ARG A 18 -39.54 6.48 -43.23
C ARG A 18 -39.52 7.44 -42.04
N HIS A 19 -40.57 8.25 -41.86
CA HIS A 19 -40.64 9.18 -40.73
C HIS A 19 -40.73 8.45 -39.38
N GLN A 20 -41.47 7.36 -39.28
CA GLN A 20 -41.51 6.54 -38.06
C GLN A 20 -40.11 5.98 -37.75
N LYS A 21 -39.44 5.39 -38.73
CA LYS A 21 -38.07 4.86 -38.56
C LYS A 21 -37.06 5.95 -38.18
N LEU A 22 -37.15 7.15 -38.77
CA LEU A 22 -36.26 8.25 -38.40
C LEU A 22 -36.44 8.69 -36.93
N LYS A 23 -37.66 8.60 -36.38
CA LYS A 23 -37.87 8.85 -34.94
C LYS A 23 -37.19 7.78 -34.08
N GLU A 24 -37.25 6.52 -34.48
CA GLU A 24 -36.58 5.41 -33.77
C GLU A 24 -35.05 5.57 -33.79
N ARG A 25 -34.48 6.05 -34.89
CA ARG A 25 -33.03 6.33 -35.01
C ARG A 25 -32.55 7.30 -33.95
N LEU A 26 -33.27 8.41 -33.75
CA LEU A 26 -32.89 9.44 -32.77
C LEU A 26 -32.76 8.85 -31.37
N THR A 27 -33.69 7.99 -30.96
CA THR A 27 -33.62 7.32 -29.66
C THR A 27 -32.41 6.39 -29.52
N ILE A 28 -32.01 5.71 -30.61
CA ILE A 28 -30.82 4.84 -30.61
C ILE A 28 -29.54 5.68 -30.58
N GLU A 29 -29.49 6.79 -31.33
CA GLU A 29 -28.35 7.73 -31.35
C GLU A 29 -28.16 8.40 -29.98
N ASP A 30 -29.25 8.85 -29.34
CA ASP A 30 -29.22 9.42 -28.00
C ASP A 30 -28.65 8.41 -26.99
N LEU A 31 -29.12 7.15 -27.03
CA LEU A 31 -28.61 6.10 -26.16
C LEU A 31 -27.12 5.80 -26.44
N PHE A 32 -26.71 5.75 -27.71
CA PHE A 32 -25.31 5.55 -28.11
C PHE A 32 -24.41 6.65 -27.53
N ASN A 33 -24.75 7.91 -27.77
CA ASN A 33 -23.98 9.07 -27.32
C ASN A 33 -23.94 9.15 -25.78
N GLN A 34 -25.09 8.96 -25.12
CA GLN A 34 -25.16 8.98 -23.65
C GLN A 34 -24.31 7.87 -23.03
N THR A 35 -24.35 6.66 -23.59
CA THR A 35 -23.57 5.54 -23.07
C THR A 35 -22.07 5.75 -23.27
N LEU A 36 -21.65 6.38 -24.39
CA LEU A 36 -20.27 6.77 -24.63
C LEU A 36 -19.77 7.76 -23.56
N THR A 37 -20.51 8.84 -23.33
CA THR A 37 -20.16 9.83 -22.30
C THR A 37 -20.09 9.22 -20.89
N ASN A 38 -21.05 8.35 -20.56
CA ASN A 38 -21.06 7.64 -19.29
C ASN A 38 -19.85 6.70 -19.17
N TYR A 39 -19.49 6.00 -20.25
CA TYR A 39 -18.33 5.12 -20.29
C TYR A 39 -17.03 5.88 -20.07
N GLU A 40 -16.82 7.01 -20.76
CA GLU A 40 -15.62 7.84 -20.60
C GLU A 40 -15.47 8.39 -19.18
N THR A 41 -16.59 8.83 -18.59
CA THR A 41 -16.64 9.29 -17.20
C THR A 41 -16.30 8.17 -16.22
N ALA A 42 -16.91 6.99 -16.41
CA ALA A 42 -16.63 5.82 -15.58
C ALA A 42 -15.17 5.35 -15.74
N ASN A 43 -14.60 5.42 -16.94
CA ASN A 43 -13.24 5.01 -17.23
C ASN A 43 -12.20 5.92 -16.58
N THR A 44 -12.50 7.23 -16.54
CA THR A 44 -11.69 8.20 -15.79
C THR A 44 -11.69 7.88 -14.31
N LYS A 45 -12.87 7.58 -13.73
CA LYS A 45 -12.99 7.19 -12.32
C LYS A 45 -12.24 5.89 -12.02
N GLN A 46 -12.35 4.89 -12.89
CA GLN A 46 -11.62 3.63 -12.80
C GLN A 46 -10.10 3.87 -12.78
N THR A 47 -9.60 4.66 -13.73
CA THR A 47 -8.17 4.99 -13.82
C THR A 47 -7.66 5.65 -12.54
N ASN A 48 -8.43 6.56 -11.95
CA ASN A 48 -8.07 7.19 -10.69
C ASN A 48 -8.06 6.19 -9.53
N LEU A 49 -9.05 5.30 -9.44
CA LEU A 49 -9.09 4.24 -8.43
C LEU A 49 -7.90 3.30 -8.55
N THR A 50 -7.55 2.88 -9.77
CA THR A 50 -6.38 2.03 -10.03
C THR A 50 -5.08 2.70 -9.57
N LYS A 51 -4.87 3.98 -9.92
CA LYS A 51 -3.69 4.74 -9.46
C LYS A 51 -3.64 4.85 -7.94
N THR A 52 -4.77 5.12 -7.29
CA THR A 52 -4.85 5.19 -5.83
C THR A 52 -4.56 3.84 -5.18
N ARG A 53 -5.06 2.73 -5.75
CA ARG A 53 -4.75 1.37 -5.31
C ARG A 53 -3.25 1.09 -5.40
N GLU A 54 -2.66 1.31 -6.57
CA GLU A 54 -1.23 1.06 -6.83
C GLU A 54 -0.32 1.86 -5.87
N GLN A 55 -0.67 3.12 -5.62
CA GLN A 55 0.05 3.95 -4.65
C GLN A 55 -0.05 3.37 -3.22
N LYS A 56 -1.24 2.93 -2.80
CA LYS A 56 -1.43 2.32 -1.47
C LYS A 56 -0.76 0.94 -1.36
N GLU A 57 -0.74 0.15 -2.43
CA GLU A 57 0.00 -1.11 -2.48
C GLU A 57 1.52 -0.89 -2.36
N LYS A 58 2.03 0.19 -2.96
CA LYS A 58 3.43 0.59 -2.78
C LYS A 58 3.74 0.98 -1.34
N GLU A 59 2.89 1.81 -0.72
CA GLU A 59 3.02 2.16 0.71
C GLU A 59 3.01 0.91 1.60
N LEU A 60 2.13 -0.05 1.30
CA LEU A 60 2.07 -1.33 2.02
C LEU A 60 3.36 -2.13 1.86
N GLN A 61 3.93 -2.16 0.65
CA GLN A 61 5.18 -2.86 0.39
C GLN A 61 6.37 -2.21 1.11
N ASP A 62 6.45 -0.88 1.12
CA ASP A 62 7.50 -0.13 1.82
C ASP A 62 7.45 -0.42 3.33
N VAL A 63 6.24 -0.46 3.92
CA VAL A 63 6.06 -0.81 5.34
C VAL A 63 6.44 -2.27 5.63
N ARG A 64 6.16 -3.21 4.71
CA ARG A 64 6.60 -4.61 4.87
C ARG A 64 8.12 -4.74 4.88
N VAL A 65 8.83 -3.96 4.07
CA VAL A 65 10.30 -3.89 4.10
C VAL A 65 10.76 -3.36 5.47
N LEU A 66 10.16 -2.26 5.95
CA LEU A 66 10.46 -1.70 7.26
C LEU A 66 10.23 -2.71 8.41
N ILE A 67 9.14 -3.48 8.37
CA ILE A 67 8.86 -4.54 9.34
C ILE A 67 9.97 -5.59 9.31
N SER A 68 10.37 -6.05 8.13
CA SER A 68 11.46 -7.03 7.99
C SER A 68 12.78 -6.49 8.56
N GLU A 69 13.10 -5.22 8.32
CA GLU A 69 14.28 -4.58 8.92
C GLU A 69 14.20 -4.50 10.44
N ASN A 70 13.03 -4.13 10.98
CA ASN A 70 12.82 -4.03 12.42
C ASN A 70 12.85 -5.41 13.10
N GLN A 71 12.36 -6.47 12.45
CA GLN A 71 12.52 -7.85 12.90
C GLN A 71 14.01 -8.26 12.95
N LYS A 72 14.78 -7.92 11.91
CA LYS A 72 16.23 -8.18 11.89
C LYS A 72 16.94 -7.43 13.01
N LYS A 73 16.63 -6.14 13.21
CA LYS A 73 17.16 -5.32 14.30
C LYS A 73 16.80 -5.90 15.67
N LEU A 74 15.58 -6.42 15.83
CA LEU A 74 15.13 -7.04 17.07
C LEU A 74 15.95 -8.29 17.39
N GLN A 75 16.21 -9.13 16.39
CA GLN A 75 17.04 -10.31 16.57
C GLN A 75 18.48 -9.95 16.97
N ILE A 76 19.05 -8.91 16.35
CA ILE A 76 20.37 -8.39 16.71
C ILE A 76 20.38 -7.89 18.16
N ALA A 77 19.39 -7.08 18.55
CA ALA A 77 19.27 -6.56 19.91
C ALA A 77 19.11 -7.67 20.97
N ILE A 78 18.36 -8.74 20.67
CA ILE A 78 18.22 -9.90 21.55
C ILE A 78 19.57 -10.62 21.72
N ASN A 79 20.30 -10.84 20.62
CA ASN A 79 21.61 -11.49 20.66
C ASN A 79 22.65 -10.65 21.40
N GLU A 80 22.66 -9.34 21.19
CA GLU A 80 23.53 -8.40 21.89
C GLU A 80 23.17 -8.30 23.37
N SER A 81 21.88 -8.31 23.71
CA SER A 81 21.41 -8.36 25.10
C SER A 81 21.93 -9.59 25.86
N ALA A 82 21.92 -10.77 25.22
CA ALA A 82 22.50 -11.97 25.83
C ALA A 82 24.02 -11.80 26.11
N ARG A 83 24.76 -11.21 25.16
CA ARG A 83 26.21 -10.94 25.32
C ARG A 83 26.48 -9.91 26.41
N LEU A 84 25.71 -8.83 26.45
CA LEU A 84 25.82 -7.79 27.48
C LEU A 84 25.52 -8.33 28.87
N LYS A 85 24.51 -9.19 29.03
CA LYS A 85 24.23 -9.88 30.30
C LYS A 85 25.42 -10.70 30.78
N ALA A 86 25.99 -11.52 29.91
CA ALA A 86 27.17 -12.31 30.24
C ALA A 86 28.37 -11.41 30.61
N ARG A 87 28.56 -10.29 29.89
CA ARG A 87 29.65 -9.35 30.18
C ARG A 87 29.48 -8.66 31.54
N ILE A 88 28.26 -8.23 31.87
CA ILE A 88 27.95 -7.64 33.17
C ILE A 88 28.24 -8.63 34.29
N GLU A 89 27.87 -9.89 34.14
CA GLU A 89 28.10 -10.92 35.16
C GLU A 89 29.60 -11.16 35.40
N ILE A 90 30.39 -11.21 34.33
CA ILE A 90 31.85 -11.29 34.41
C ILE A 90 32.42 -10.04 35.09
N ASP A 91 32.03 -8.84 34.64
CA ASP A 91 32.54 -7.58 35.20
C ASP A 91 32.15 -7.44 36.69
N LYS A 92 30.96 -7.91 37.11
CA LYS A 92 30.54 -7.98 38.53
C LYS A 92 31.44 -8.91 39.34
N THR A 93 31.71 -10.12 38.83
CA THR A 93 32.60 -11.08 39.49
C THR A 93 34.01 -10.52 39.66
N ILE A 94 34.54 -9.87 38.62
CA ILE A 94 35.85 -9.20 38.66
C ILE A 94 35.83 -8.04 39.68
N LEU A 95 34.76 -7.25 39.70
CA LEU A 95 34.61 -6.13 40.62
C LEU A 95 34.60 -6.59 42.08
N GLU A 96 33.88 -7.67 42.41
CA GLU A 96 33.85 -8.27 43.73
C GLU A 96 35.24 -8.78 44.16
N ASN A 97 35.92 -9.51 43.28
CA ASN A 97 37.27 -10.00 43.54
C ASN A 97 38.26 -8.86 43.78
N ARG A 98 38.26 -7.82 42.93
CA ARG A 98 39.13 -6.65 43.10
C ARG A 98 38.85 -5.88 44.39
N LYS A 99 37.57 -5.68 44.74
CA LYS A 99 37.19 -5.06 46.03
C LYS A 99 37.70 -5.88 47.22
N SER A 100 37.61 -7.21 47.15
CA SER A 100 38.12 -8.11 48.19
C SER A 100 39.65 -8.04 48.33
N ILE A 101 40.36 -8.05 47.20
CA ILE A 101 41.83 -7.93 47.18
C ILE A 101 42.26 -6.58 47.74
N LEU A 102 41.66 -5.48 47.27
CA LEU A 102 41.98 -4.13 47.75
C LEU A 102 41.79 -4.01 49.26
N LYS A 103 40.66 -4.50 49.79
CA LYS A 103 40.39 -4.54 51.23
C LYS A 103 41.44 -5.36 52.01
N THR A 104 41.91 -6.45 51.43
CA THR A 104 42.95 -7.30 52.04
C THR A 104 44.30 -6.57 52.07
N ILE A 105 44.67 -5.90 50.98
CA ILE A 105 45.89 -5.07 50.90
C ILE A 105 45.81 -3.96 51.94
N GLU A 106 44.73 -3.18 51.94
CA GLU A 106 44.49 -2.08 52.89
C GLU A 106 44.56 -2.55 54.35
N SER A 107 43.99 -3.73 54.66
CA SER A 107 44.06 -4.31 56.00
C SER A 107 45.48 -4.75 56.38
N THR A 108 46.24 -5.30 55.44
CA THR A 108 47.59 -5.83 55.68
C THR A 108 48.59 -4.70 55.89
N ILE A 109 48.52 -3.63 55.07
CA ILE A 109 49.45 -2.50 55.17
C ILE A 109 49.17 -1.60 56.39
N LYS A 110 47.97 -1.67 56.97
CA LYS A 110 47.56 -0.83 58.10
C LYS A 110 48.45 -1.02 59.34
N SER A 111 48.96 -2.24 59.55
CA SER A 111 49.82 -2.61 60.68
C SER A 111 51.33 -2.42 60.43
N VAL A 112 51.72 -1.90 59.27
CA VAL A 112 53.13 -1.79 58.85
C VAL A 112 53.63 -0.33 59.01
N ALA A 113 54.95 -0.14 59.00
CA ALA A 113 55.58 1.19 59.08
C ALA A 113 55.19 2.08 57.89
N ASP A 114 55.17 3.41 58.11
CA ASP A 114 54.68 4.37 57.12
C ASP A 114 55.57 4.46 55.86
N GLU A 115 56.87 4.19 55.95
CA GLU A 115 57.72 4.09 54.75
C GLU A 115 57.24 2.98 53.81
N ILE A 116 56.83 1.84 54.36
CA ILE A 116 56.33 0.70 53.57
C ILE A 116 54.95 1.02 52.98
N LYS A 117 54.09 1.74 53.70
CA LYS A 117 52.77 2.15 53.17
C LYS A 117 52.89 3.00 51.91
N LYS A 118 53.85 3.94 51.88
CA LYS A 118 54.09 4.82 50.73
C LYS A 118 54.46 4.05 49.46
N GLU A 119 55.12 2.90 49.59
CA GLU A 119 55.43 2.05 48.42
C GLU A 119 54.16 1.47 47.76
N TYR A 120 53.09 1.21 48.55
CA TYR A 120 51.85 0.62 48.04
C TYR A 120 50.78 1.64 47.61
N GLU A 121 50.98 2.95 47.86
CA GLU A 121 49.98 3.99 47.54
C GLU A 121 49.62 4.03 46.05
N SER A 122 50.60 3.86 45.18
CA SER A 122 50.37 3.83 43.72
C SER A 122 49.50 2.64 43.31
N ASP A 123 49.80 1.45 43.82
CA ASP A 123 49.07 0.21 43.50
C ASP A 123 47.63 0.26 44.01
N ILE A 124 47.42 0.81 45.20
CA ILE A 124 46.09 1.05 45.79
C ILE A 124 45.29 2.03 44.93
N ASN A 125 45.91 3.11 44.48
CA ASN A 125 45.26 4.09 43.61
C ASN A 125 44.92 3.47 42.24
N GLU A 126 45.82 2.67 41.67
CA GLU A 126 45.58 1.99 40.40
C GLU A 126 44.41 1.01 40.51
N GLU A 127 44.39 0.17 41.54
CA GLU A 127 43.30 -0.77 41.80
C GLU A 127 41.97 -0.06 42.08
N THR A 128 41.99 1.04 42.83
CA THR A 128 40.83 1.91 43.04
C THR A 128 40.28 2.47 41.72
N ASN A 129 41.16 2.89 40.82
CA ASN A 129 40.76 3.39 39.50
C ASN A 129 40.14 2.28 38.64
N LYS A 130 40.73 1.08 38.61
CA LYS A 130 40.17 -0.08 37.91
C LYS A 130 38.77 -0.45 38.43
N ILE A 131 38.56 -0.39 39.75
CA ILE A 131 37.23 -0.59 40.38
C ILE A 131 36.21 0.45 39.89
N LYS A 132 36.60 1.73 39.82
CA LYS A 132 35.73 2.81 39.31
C LYS A 132 35.36 2.58 37.84
N GLU A 133 36.32 2.19 37.00
CA GLU A 133 36.08 1.91 35.58
C GLU A 133 35.13 0.73 35.37
N LEU A 134 35.34 -0.38 36.10
CA LEU A 134 34.43 -1.52 36.06
C LEU A 134 33.02 -1.15 36.49
N THR A 135 32.88 -0.36 37.56
CA THR A 135 31.58 0.13 38.03
C THR A 135 30.87 0.94 36.94
N LYS A 136 31.57 1.90 36.31
CA LYS A 136 31.01 2.69 35.20
C LYS A 136 30.59 1.82 34.01
N ARG A 137 31.41 0.85 33.65
CA ARG A 137 31.12 -0.09 32.54
C ARG A 137 29.89 -0.94 32.84
N ILE A 138 29.76 -1.46 34.06
CA ILE A 138 28.58 -2.23 34.49
C ILE A 138 27.32 -1.37 34.39
N SER A 139 27.35 -0.14 34.90
CA SER A 139 26.21 0.79 34.81
C SER A 139 25.80 1.05 33.36
N SER A 140 26.76 1.44 32.51
CA SER A 140 26.48 1.73 31.09
C SER A 140 25.93 0.51 30.33
N ASN A 141 26.48 -0.68 30.57
CA ASN A 141 25.96 -1.91 29.95
C ASN A 141 24.56 -2.26 30.47
N THR A 142 24.26 -1.96 31.72
CA THR A 142 22.93 -2.18 32.32
C THR A 142 21.89 -1.25 31.70
N GLU A 143 22.18 0.04 31.57
CA GLU A 143 21.31 1.01 30.90
C GLU A 143 21.05 0.62 29.43
N SER A 144 22.08 0.14 28.74
CA SER A 144 21.94 -0.35 27.36
C SER A 144 21.01 -1.57 27.28
N LEU A 145 21.09 -2.50 28.24
CA LEU A 145 20.20 -3.66 28.30
C LEU A 145 18.73 -3.28 28.50
N GLU A 146 18.48 -2.27 29.32
CA GLU A 146 17.13 -1.83 29.67
C GLU A 146 16.42 -1.15 28.50
N THR A 147 17.16 -0.55 27.57
CA THR A 147 16.60 0.28 26.49
C THR A 147 16.62 -0.42 25.12
N GLN A 148 17.67 -1.18 24.80
CA GLN A 148 17.90 -1.66 23.44
C GLN A 148 16.80 -2.58 22.91
N VAL A 149 16.33 -3.55 23.70
CA VAL A 149 15.27 -4.48 23.26
C VAL A 149 13.89 -3.80 23.27
N PRO A 150 13.47 -3.08 24.33
CA PRO A 150 12.20 -2.36 24.34
C PRO A 150 12.04 -1.35 23.20
N ASP A 151 13.08 -0.57 22.89
CA ASP A 151 13.02 0.44 21.83
C ASP A 151 12.75 -0.19 20.46
N VAL A 152 13.46 -1.28 20.13
CA VAL A 152 13.27 -1.97 18.86
C VAL A 152 11.91 -2.67 18.80
N LYS A 153 11.42 -3.20 19.94
CA LYS A 153 10.05 -3.74 20.02
C LYS A 153 8.99 -2.67 19.76
N SER A 154 9.15 -1.46 20.30
CA SER A 154 8.22 -0.34 20.05
C SER A 154 8.15 -0.01 18.56
N ARG A 155 9.32 0.16 17.91
CA ARG A 155 9.39 0.45 16.47
C ARG A 155 8.76 -0.64 15.60
N LEU A 156 8.95 -1.91 15.98
CA LEU A 156 8.30 -3.03 15.30
C LEU A 156 6.77 -2.97 15.46
N ALA A 157 6.27 -2.69 16.67
CA ALA A 157 4.85 -2.55 16.94
C ALA A 157 4.22 -1.39 16.16
N GLU A 158 4.90 -0.23 16.09
CA GLU A 158 4.48 0.91 15.29
C GLU A 158 4.39 0.56 13.80
N SER A 159 5.37 -0.17 13.27
CA SER A 159 5.38 -0.60 11.87
C SER A 159 4.24 -1.58 11.56
N LEU A 160 3.94 -2.51 12.47
CA LEU A 160 2.82 -3.44 12.34
C LEU A 160 1.47 -2.72 12.40
N LYS A 161 1.34 -1.71 13.27
CA LYS A 161 0.13 -0.88 13.34
C LYS A 161 -0.07 -0.12 12.03
N LEU A 162 0.99 0.47 11.48
CA LEU A 162 0.94 1.17 10.20
C LEU A 162 0.53 0.23 9.05
N GLN A 163 1.02 -1.02 9.04
CA GLN A 163 0.58 -2.03 8.07
C GLN A 163 -0.94 -2.25 8.15
N GLN A 164 -1.48 -2.44 9.35
CA GLN A 164 -2.92 -2.66 9.56
C GLN A 164 -3.76 -1.46 9.11
N GLU A 165 -3.29 -0.24 9.38
CA GLU A 165 -3.94 1.00 8.94
C GLU A 165 -4.00 1.09 7.41
N ILE A 166 -2.89 0.78 6.72
CA ILE A 166 -2.84 0.78 5.26
C ILE A 166 -3.75 -0.32 4.68
N GLU A 167 -3.72 -1.53 5.22
CA GLU A 167 -4.59 -2.63 4.76
C GLU A 167 -6.08 -2.29 4.93
N THR A 168 -6.44 -1.62 6.03
CA THR A 168 -7.80 -1.13 6.28
C THR A 168 -8.24 -0.08 5.26
N GLN A 169 -7.33 0.79 4.83
CA GLN A 169 -7.59 1.80 3.80
C GLN A 169 -7.64 1.21 2.38
N LEU A 170 -6.84 0.18 2.11
CA LEU A 170 -6.72 -0.44 0.79
C LEU A 170 -7.98 -1.23 0.41
N LYS A 171 -8.59 -1.94 1.36
CA LYS A 171 -9.79 -2.76 1.14
C LYS A 171 -10.96 -1.99 0.45
N PRO A 172 -11.44 -0.85 0.96
CA PRO A 172 -12.53 -0.12 0.30
C PRO A 172 -12.15 0.42 -1.09
N ILE A 173 -10.87 0.69 -1.36
CA ILE A 173 -10.40 1.11 -2.69
C ILE A 173 -10.57 -0.05 -3.68
N ILE A 174 -10.10 -1.25 -3.31
CA ILE A 174 -10.25 -2.47 -4.13
C ILE A 174 -11.73 -2.79 -4.36
N ASP A 175 -12.56 -2.72 -3.32
CA ASP A 175 -14.00 -2.97 -3.44
C ASP A 175 -14.68 -1.96 -4.39
N SER A 176 -14.30 -0.68 -4.30
CA SER A 176 -14.80 0.37 -5.18
C SER A 176 -14.35 0.18 -6.63
N GLU A 177 -13.08 -0.16 -6.83
CA GLU A 177 -12.50 -0.45 -8.15
C GLU A 177 -13.19 -1.64 -8.82
N ASN A 178 -13.41 -2.73 -8.08
CA ASN A 178 -14.10 -3.91 -8.60
C ASN A 178 -15.56 -3.61 -8.97
N LYS A 179 -16.28 -2.83 -8.15
CA LYS A 179 -17.65 -2.39 -8.47
C LYS A 179 -17.68 -1.52 -9.72
N HIS A 180 -16.75 -0.59 -9.86
CA HIS A 180 -16.67 0.29 -11.03
C HIS A 180 -16.30 -0.46 -12.32
N LEU A 181 -15.46 -1.49 -12.21
CA LEU A 181 -15.13 -2.35 -13.35
C LEU A 181 -16.35 -3.10 -13.90
N ILE A 182 -17.28 -3.51 -13.05
CA ILE A 182 -18.55 -4.13 -13.47
C ILE A 182 -19.38 -3.13 -14.27
N VAL A 183 -19.58 -1.92 -13.74
CA VAL A 183 -20.32 -0.84 -14.42
C VAL A 183 -19.69 -0.51 -15.78
N LEU A 184 -18.36 -0.47 -15.87
CA LEU A 184 -17.66 -0.25 -17.13
C LEU A 184 -17.94 -1.33 -18.18
N LYS A 185 -17.97 -2.60 -17.76
CA LYS A 185 -18.30 -3.72 -18.65
C LYS A 185 -19.74 -3.62 -19.15
N GLU A 186 -20.67 -3.25 -18.28
CA GLU A 186 -22.08 -3.04 -18.63
C GLU A 186 -22.25 -1.88 -19.62
N LEU A 187 -21.66 -0.72 -19.35
CA LEU A 187 -21.69 0.42 -20.26
C LEU A 187 -21.09 0.10 -21.62
N LYS A 188 -19.96 -0.63 -21.64
CA LYS A 188 -19.34 -1.09 -22.89
C LYS A 188 -20.28 -2.00 -23.68
N ALA A 189 -20.95 -2.93 -23.01
CA ALA A 189 -21.91 -3.83 -23.66
C ALA A 189 -23.12 -3.07 -24.24
N VAL A 190 -23.69 -2.12 -23.48
CA VAL A 190 -24.81 -1.29 -23.94
C VAL A 190 -24.39 -0.42 -25.13
N HIS A 191 -23.21 0.18 -25.08
CA HIS A 191 -22.66 0.97 -26.18
C HIS A 191 -22.46 0.13 -27.45
N SER A 192 -21.86 -1.06 -27.33
CA SER A 192 -21.70 -1.96 -28.47
C SER A 192 -23.05 -2.41 -29.05
N GLN A 193 -24.06 -2.63 -28.20
CA GLN A 193 -25.40 -3.00 -28.66
C GLN A 193 -26.10 -1.84 -29.39
N SER A 194 -26.00 -0.61 -28.90
CA SER A 194 -26.57 0.56 -29.58
C SER A 194 -25.85 0.83 -30.90
N GLU A 195 -24.52 0.68 -30.95
CA GLU A 195 -23.73 0.77 -32.19
C GLU A 195 -24.22 -0.24 -33.25
N GLN A 196 -24.43 -1.50 -32.86
CA GLN A 196 -24.96 -2.54 -33.75
C GLN A 196 -26.37 -2.23 -34.24
N LYS A 197 -27.23 -1.68 -33.36
CA LYS A 197 -28.58 -1.24 -33.72
C LYS A 197 -28.53 -0.09 -34.74
N LEU A 198 -27.63 0.88 -34.58
CA LEU A 198 -27.44 1.97 -35.55
C LEU A 198 -26.99 1.44 -36.93
N LYS A 199 -25.98 0.56 -36.95
CA LYS A 199 -25.51 -0.06 -38.22
C LYS A 199 -26.62 -0.84 -38.93
N SER A 200 -27.42 -1.58 -38.16
CA SER A 200 -28.57 -2.33 -38.68
C SER A 200 -29.66 -1.40 -39.20
N PHE A 201 -29.92 -0.30 -38.49
CA PHE A 201 -30.87 0.73 -38.90
C PHE A 201 -30.46 1.33 -40.25
N ASP A 202 -29.21 1.78 -40.39
CA ASP A 202 -28.72 2.38 -41.63
C ASP A 202 -28.81 1.41 -42.81
N THR A 203 -28.46 0.14 -42.59
CA THR A 203 -28.60 -0.93 -43.59
C THR A 203 -30.05 -1.12 -44.03
N ASN A 204 -30.99 -1.14 -43.07
CA ASN A 204 -32.42 -1.29 -43.37
C ASN A 204 -33.01 -0.06 -44.08
N MET A 205 -32.53 1.14 -43.77
CA MET A 205 -32.94 2.37 -44.47
C MET A 205 -32.45 2.39 -45.91
N MET A 206 -31.24 1.91 -46.18
CA MET A 206 -30.72 1.75 -47.53
C MET A 206 -31.59 0.78 -48.34
N LYS A 207 -31.89 -0.41 -47.79
CA LYS A 207 -32.77 -1.40 -48.43
C LYS A 207 -34.16 -0.85 -48.73
N MET A 208 -34.80 -0.20 -47.76
CA MET A 208 -36.12 0.42 -47.94
C MET A 208 -36.11 1.47 -49.05
N ARG A 209 -35.03 2.27 -49.14
CA ARG A 209 -34.85 3.25 -50.21
C ARG A 209 -34.69 2.58 -51.57
N GLU A 210 -33.89 1.52 -51.67
CA GLU A 210 -33.70 0.76 -52.91
C GLU A 210 -35.00 0.10 -53.37
N GLU A 211 -35.75 -0.53 -52.46
CA GLU A 211 -37.08 -1.10 -52.74
C GLU A 211 -38.04 -0.03 -53.26
N PHE A 212 -38.05 1.15 -52.65
CA PHE A 212 -38.86 2.26 -53.13
C PHE A 212 -38.47 2.70 -54.54
N LEU A 213 -37.17 2.89 -54.81
CA LEU A 213 -36.66 3.28 -56.13
C LEU A 213 -37.01 2.24 -57.20
N ASN A 214 -36.91 0.94 -56.88
CA ASN A 214 -37.25 -0.15 -57.79
C ASN A 214 -38.76 -0.25 -58.11
N MET A 215 -39.62 0.32 -57.27
CA MET A 215 -41.08 0.39 -57.50
C MET A 215 -41.51 1.58 -58.38
N LEU A 216 -40.62 2.56 -58.61
CA LEU A 216 -40.93 3.69 -59.48
C LEU A 216 -40.86 3.25 -60.96
N PRO A 217 -41.63 3.90 -61.86
CA PRO A 217 -41.52 3.62 -63.28
C PRO A 217 -40.09 3.86 -63.74
N LYS A 218 -39.50 2.91 -64.47
CA LYS A 218 -38.23 3.15 -65.17
C LYS A 218 -38.52 4.21 -66.23
N SER A 219 -37.75 5.30 -66.20
CA SER A 219 -37.76 6.32 -67.25
C SER A 219 -37.31 5.73 -68.57
#